data_AF-A0A529I7B0-F1
#
_entry.id   AF-A0A529I7B0-F1
#
_cell.length_a   1.000
_cell.length_b   1.000
_cell.length_c   1.000
_cell.angle_alpha   90.00
_cell.angle_beta   90.00
_cell.angle_gamma   90.00
#
_symmetry.space_group_name_H-M   'P 1'
#
loop_
_entity.id
_entity.type
_entity.pdbx_description
1 polymer ?
#
loop_
_entity_poly.entity_id
_entity_poly.type
_entity_poly.pdbx_seq_one_letter_code
_entity_poly.pdbx_strand_id
1 'polypeptide(L)'
;VSTYGGRSFCPTCGGRVTSVGEEEAEVMLGSLDVAPTELEPKYELWTVRREHWLQPLPGAHQFGHDRTEGEAADEGEARIAAEGDGESTRSAA
;
A
#
# COMPACT_ATOMS: atom_id res chain seq x y z
N VAL A 1 -11.23 -4.84 17.81
CA VAL A 1 -10.74 -5.43 16.53
C VAL A 1 -10.15 -6.78 16.86
N SER A 2 -10.51 -7.83 16.11
CA SER A 2 -9.86 -9.14 16.25
C SER A 2 -8.64 -9.16 15.33
N THR A 3 -7.51 -9.68 15.80
CA THR A 3 -6.25 -9.66 15.04
C THR A 3 -5.62 -11.05 15.01
N TYR A 4 -5.11 -11.48 13.85
CA TYR A 4 -4.38 -12.74 13.69
C TYR A 4 -3.23 -12.58 12.70
N GLY A 5 -1.99 -12.71 13.21
CA GLY A 5 -0.76 -12.51 12.42
C GLY A 5 -0.72 -11.15 11.74
N GLY A 6 -0.86 -10.06 12.51
CA GLY A 6 -0.85 -8.67 12.01
C GLY A 6 -2.13 -8.18 11.34
N ARG A 7 -3.00 -9.10 10.89
CA ARG A 7 -4.22 -8.79 10.14
C ARG A 7 -5.40 -8.54 11.05
N SER A 8 -6.09 -7.43 10.84
CA SER A 8 -7.23 -6.95 11.61
C SER A 8 -8.57 -7.21 10.91
N PHE A 9 -9.56 -7.62 11.70
CA PHE A 9 -10.89 -7.99 11.22
C PHE A 9 -12.00 -7.26 11.99
N CYS A 10 -13.07 -6.89 11.28
CA CYS A 10 -14.28 -6.34 11.85
C CYS A 10 -14.96 -7.41 12.73
N PRO A 11 -15.20 -7.16 14.03
CA PRO A 11 -15.80 -8.15 14.92
C PRO A 11 -17.28 -8.43 14.59
N THR A 12 -17.94 -7.56 13.83
CA THR A 12 -19.36 -7.68 13.49
C THR A 12 -19.58 -8.50 12.22
N CYS A 13 -18.81 -8.25 11.17
CA CYS A 13 -19.01 -8.90 9.86
C CYS A 13 -17.86 -9.82 9.43
N GLY A 14 -16.74 -9.84 10.15
CA GLY A 14 -15.55 -10.65 9.80
C GLY A 14 -14.72 -10.12 8.64
N GLY A 15 -15.10 -8.99 8.03
CA GLY A 15 -14.34 -8.37 6.94
C GLY A 15 -12.93 -7.94 7.36
N ARG A 16 -11.95 -8.06 6.46
CA ARG A 16 -10.58 -7.58 6.69
C ARG A 16 -10.55 -6.05 6.58
N VAL A 17 -9.92 -5.41 7.56
CA VAL A 17 -9.87 -3.94 7.63
C VAL A 17 -8.48 -3.43 7.28
N THR A 18 -7.46 -3.89 8.02
CA THR A 18 -6.06 -3.52 7.82
C THR A 18 -5.12 -4.67 8.18
N SER A 19 -3.86 -4.58 7.76
CA SER A 19 -2.75 -5.34 8.34
C SER A 19 -1.66 -4.35 8.72
N VAL A 20 -1.21 -4.33 9.97
CA VAL A 20 -0.21 -3.35 10.43
C VAL A 20 1.05 -4.12 10.82
N GLY A 21 2.13 -3.86 10.09
CA GLY A 21 3.48 -4.31 10.41
C GLY A 21 4.27 -3.23 11.16
N GLU A 22 5.56 -3.46 11.33
CA GLU A 22 6.45 -2.51 12.02
C GLU A 22 6.78 -1.30 11.13
N GLU A 23 6.94 -1.51 9.82
CA GLU A 23 7.33 -0.48 8.86
C GLU A 23 6.20 -0.04 7.92
N GLU A 24 5.25 -0.93 7.62
CA GLU A 24 4.18 -0.69 6.64
C GLU A 24 2.80 -1.08 7.18
N ALA A 25 1.76 -0.44 6.64
CA ALA A 25 0.37 -0.81 6.88
C ALA A 25 -0.36 -1.06 5.56
N GLU A 26 -1.01 -2.22 5.46
CA GLU A 26 -1.90 -2.60 4.37
C GLU A 26 -3.33 -2.15 4.71
N VAL A 27 -3.98 -1.45 3.80
CA VAL A 27 -5.38 -1.02 3.92
C VAL A 27 -6.17 -1.58 2.73
N MET A 28 -7.26 -2.31 3.03
CA MET A 28 -8.13 -2.84 1.99
C MET A 28 -8.92 -1.70 1.36
N LEU A 29 -8.80 -1.46 0.05
CA LEU A 29 -9.45 -0.31 -0.59
C LEU A 29 -10.99 -0.29 -0.41
N GLY A 30 -11.61 -1.46 -0.37
CA GLY A 30 -13.05 -1.61 -0.13
C GLY A 30 -13.50 -1.31 1.31
N SER A 31 -12.59 -1.03 2.24
CA SER A 31 -12.91 -0.58 3.61
C SER A 31 -12.97 0.93 3.75
N LEU A 32 -12.65 1.69 2.70
CA LEU A 32 -12.67 3.16 2.69
C LEU A 32 -14.07 3.68 2.35
N ASP A 33 -14.52 4.72 3.07
CA ASP A 33 -15.82 5.37 2.80
C ASP A 33 -15.82 6.12 1.46
N VAL A 34 -14.67 6.66 1.08
CA VAL A 34 -14.45 7.34 -0.20
C VAL A 34 -13.45 6.55 -1.02
N ALA A 35 -13.83 6.15 -2.23
CA ALA A 35 -12.95 5.44 -3.13
C ALA A 35 -11.87 6.40 -3.68
N PRO A 36 -10.58 6.15 -3.43
CA PRO A 36 -9.53 6.95 -4.04
C PRO A 36 -9.40 6.57 -5.53
N THR A 37 -9.37 7.56 -6.41
CA THR A 37 -9.35 7.34 -7.87
C THR A 37 -7.97 7.51 -8.50
N GLU A 38 -6.97 7.97 -7.74
CA GLU A 38 -5.63 8.33 -8.23
C GLU A 38 -4.54 7.36 -7.77
N LEU A 39 -4.91 6.19 -7.24
CA LEU A 39 -3.94 5.17 -6.85
C LEU A 39 -3.57 4.30 -8.05
N GLU A 40 -2.29 4.30 -8.39
CA GLU A 40 -1.71 3.41 -9.40
C GLU A 40 -0.92 2.28 -8.71
N PRO A 41 -1.21 1.00 -9.00
CA PRO A 41 -0.47 -0.11 -8.44
C PRO A 41 1.00 -0.10 -8.89
N LYS A 42 1.92 -0.11 -7.94
CA LYS A 42 3.37 -0.19 -8.22
C LYS A 42 3.88 -1.61 -8.36
N TYR A 43 3.23 -2.56 -7.69
CA TYR A 43 3.65 -3.95 -7.69
C TYR A 43 2.48 -4.91 -7.51
N GLU A 44 2.72 -6.16 -7.86
CA GLU A 44 1.83 -7.30 -7.63
C GLU A 44 2.57 -8.36 -6.81
N LEU A 45 1.91 -8.90 -5.78
CA LEU A 45 2.42 -10.00 -4.96
C LEU A 45 1.73 -11.32 -5.35
N TRP A 46 2.36 -12.44 -4.99
CA TRP A 46 1.79 -13.79 -5.17
C TRP A 46 1.41 -14.13 -6.62
N THR A 47 2.15 -13.57 -7.59
CA THR A 47 1.88 -13.77 -9.03
C THR A 47 1.99 -15.23 -9.48
N VAL A 48 2.62 -16.10 -8.69
CA VAL A 48 2.62 -17.57 -8.93
C VAL A 48 1.22 -18.19 -8.89
N ARG A 49 0.24 -17.51 -8.29
CA ARG A 49 -1.17 -17.92 -8.25
C ARG A 49 -2.04 -17.16 -9.25
N ARG A 50 -1.45 -16.36 -10.14
CA ARG A 50 -2.18 -15.60 -11.14
C ARG A 50 -2.90 -16.56 -12.08
N GLU A 51 -4.21 -16.35 -12.19
CA GLU A 51 -5.03 -17.04 -13.17
C GLU A 51 -4.60 -16.69 -14.59
N HIS A 52 -4.61 -17.66 -15.49
CA HIS A 52 -4.11 -17.49 -16.86
C HIS A 52 -4.83 -16.40 -17.67
N TRP A 53 -6.05 -16.04 -17.26
CA TRP A 53 -6.87 -15.01 -17.93
C TRP A 53 -6.57 -13.60 -17.42
N LEU A 54 -5.95 -13.45 -16.25
CA LEU A 54 -5.61 -12.16 -15.67
C LEU A 54 -4.24 -11.72 -16.19
N GLN A 55 -4.19 -10.60 -16.89
CA GLN A 55 -2.92 -10.05 -17.39
C GLN A 55 -2.16 -9.32 -16.28
N PRO A 56 -0.82 -9.27 -16.33
CA PRO A 56 -0.03 -8.41 -15.44
C PRO A 56 -0.45 -6.95 -15.57
N LEU A 57 -0.41 -6.23 -14.46
CA LEU A 57 -0.62 -4.79 -14.44
C LEU A 57 0.54 -4.08 -15.15
N PRO A 58 0.26 -3.22 -16.15
CA PRO A 58 1.31 -2.53 -16.88
C PRO A 58 2.18 -1.69 -15.95
N GLY A 59 3.50 -1.88 -16.03
CA GLY A 59 4.47 -1.10 -15.25
C GLY A 59 4.62 -1.51 -13.78
N ALA A 60 3.79 -2.42 -13.27
CA ALA A 60 3.89 -2.90 -11.90
C ALA A 60 4.98 -3.98 -11.77
N HIS A 61 5.84 -3.88 -10.76
CA HIS A 61 6.80 -4.94 -10.42
C HIS A 61 6.07 -6.23 -10.06
N GLN A 62 6.63 -7.39 -10.40
CA GLN A 62 5.97 -8.68 -10.28
C GLN A 62 6.70 -9.58 -9.28
N PHE A 63 6.12 -9.80 -8.11
CA PHE A 63 6.67 -10.70 -7.09
C PHE A 63 5.95 -12.03 -7.07
N GLY A 64 6.72 -13.12 -6.99
CA GLY A 64 6.15 -14.48 -6.91
C GLY A 64 5.45 -14.77 -5.58
N HIS A 65 5.85 -14.09 -4.51
CA HIS A 65 5.36 -14.26 -3.13
C HIS A 65 5.26 -12.88 -2.46
N ASP A 66 5.29 -12.84 -1.13
CA ASP A 66 5.45 -11.59 -0.38
C ASP A 66 6.81 -10.94 -0.73
N ARG A 67 6.84 -9.60 -0.72
CA ARG A 67 8.06 -8.80 -0.86
C ARG A 67 8.87 -8.89 0.43
N THR A 68 10.19 -9.05 0.34
CA THR A 68 11.05 -9.01 1.53
C THR A 68 11.43 -7.57 1.90
N GLU A 69 11.78 -7.32 3.16
CA GLU A 69 12.10 -5.96 3.67
C GLU A 69 13.16 -5.24 2.82
N GLY A 70 14.16 -5.96 2.28
CA GLY A 70 15.19 -5.39 1.41
C GLY A 70 14.72 -4.97 0.01
N GLU A 71 13.57 -5.46 -0.45
CA GLU A 71 12.96 -5.12 -1.74
C GLU A 71 11.90 -4.01 -1.60
N ALA A 72 11.46 -3.69 -0.37
CA ALA A 72 10.45 -2.68 -0.08
C ALA A 72 11.01 -1.26 0.04
N ALA A 73 12.19 -1.13 0.64
CA ALA A 73 12.82 0.15 0.95
C ALA A 73 13.23 0.97 -0.28
N ASP A 74 13.57 0.32 -1.40
CA ASP A 74 14.06 0.98 -2.62
C ASP A 74 13.02 1.94 -3.25
N GLU A 75 11.71 1.75 -2.96
CA GLU A 75 10.63 2.56 -3.56
C GLU A 75 10.00 3.60 -2.61
N GLY A 76 10.23 3.48 -1.29
CA GLY A 76 9.64 4.33 -0.25
C GLY A 76 10.42 5.64 -0.01
N GLU A 77 11.74 5.59 -0.10
CA GLU A 77 12.63 6.74 0.14
C GLU A 77 12.54 7.82 -0.94
N ALA A 78 12.13 7.46 -2.16
CA ALA A 78 11.99 8.39 -3.27
C ALA A 78 10.85 9.43 -3.09
N ARG A 79 9.86 9.17 -2.21
CA ARG A 79 8.71 10.08 -1.99
C ARG A 79 8.94 11.07 -0.85
N ILE A 80 9.61 10.67 0.24
CA ILE A 80 9.84 11.54 1.40
C ILE A 80 10.84 12.66 1.05
N ALA A 81 11.76 12.40 0.12
CA ALA A 81 12.73 13.39 -0.36
C ALA A 81 12.13 14.49 -1.26
N ALA A 82 10.88 14.36 -1.73
CA ALA A 82 10.26 15.31 -2.66
C ALA A 82 9.34 16.35 -1.98
N GLU A 83 9.05 16.20 -0.69
CA GLU A 83 8.13 17.10 0.07
C GLU A 83 8.85 18.01 1.09
N GLY A 84 10.18 18.11 1.03
CA GLY A 84 10.93 19.15 1.74
C GLY A 84 11.33 20.24 0.76
N ASP A 85 10.72 21.42 0.89
CA ASP A 85 11.24 22.77 0.53
C ASP A 85 10.09 23.69 0.06
N GLY A 86 9.24 24.12 0.99
CA GLY A 86 8.10 24.97 0.62
C GLY A 86 7.45 25.77 1.75
N GLU A 87 8.17 26.10 2.83
CA GLU A 87 7.65 26.95 3.90
C GLU A 87 8.13 28.41 3.72
N SER A 88 7.21 29.24 3.19
CA SER A 88 6.87 30.59 3.68
C SER A 88 7.96 31.67 3.80
N THR A 89 7.87 32.67 2.92
CA THR A 89 7.94 34.07 3.39
C THR A 89 6.69 34.84 2.94
N ARG A 90 5.74 34.97 3.86
CA ARG A 90 4.90 36.17 3.93
C ARG A 90 5.71 37.26 4.63
N SER A 91 5.87 38.43 4.01
CA SER A 91 5.91 39.68 4.76
C SER A 91 5.39 40.83 3.92
N ALA A 92 4.46 41.55 4.53
CA ALA A 92 3.84 42.79 4.09
C ALA A 92 4.79 44.00 4.24
N ALA A 93 4.29 45.13 3.71
CA ALA A 93 4.79 46.51 3.72
C ALA A 93 5.63 46.93 2.49
#